data_AF-A0A0R2DDQ6-F1
#
_entry.id   AF-A0A0R2DDQ6-F1
#
_cell.length_a   1.000
_cell.length_b   1.000
_cell.length_c   1.000
_cell.angle_alpha   90.00
_cell.angle_beta   90.00
_cell.angle_gamma   90.00
#
_symmetry.space_group_name_H-M   'P 1'
#
loop_
_entity.id
_entity.type
_entity.pdbx_description
1 polymer ?
#
loop_
_entity_poly.entity_id
_entity_poly.type
_entity_poly.pdbx_seq_one_letter_code
_entity_poly.pdbx_strand_id
1 'polypeptide(L)'
;MTDLSLDIHTHATAGMAEMTYLKAVEAGADIIDTAISPFAGGTSQPATESTLVALSDLGYTTTVDQEKTAAIADYFGPIRDRFRKSGGLNPRVKDVQPKSLLYQVPGGMLSNLLVQLKNQGNQDKYQAVLEEVPRVRADLGYPPLVTPLSQMVGTQALMNVLTHQRYKMIPNEIKDYVRGKYGRPPVPIAPEMQHKIIGDEKVITTRPADLLQPGLPAFKTGAQPYAHSLEDVLTYGLFPEVGRDFLGRREDKFYDVPVEKVSVSLAPTTD
;
A
#
# COMPACT_ATOMS: atom_id res chain seq x y z
N MET A 1 -16.17 -7.65 30.04
CA MET A 1 -16.49 -8.04 28.64
C MET A 1 -17.24 -6.87 28.02
N THR A 2 -16.99 -6.57 26.76
CA THR A 2 -17.60 -5.47 26.00
C THR A 2 -18.57 -6.06 24.99
N ASP A 3 -19.66 -5.36 24.66
CA ASP A 3 -20.62 -5.77 23.62
C ASP A 3 -20.20 -5.29 22.22
N LEU A 4 -19.00 -4.71 22.11
CA LEU A 4 -18.44 -4.27 20.84
C LEU A 4 -17.94 -5.47 20.04
N SER A 5 -18.43 -5.62 18.82
CA SER A 5 -17.93 -6.63 17.89
C SER A 5 -16.45 -6.39 17.56
N LEU A 6 -15.67 -7.46 17.59
CA LEU A 6 -14.24 -7.47 17.31
C LEU A 6 -13.97 -8.13 15.96
N ASP A 7 -13.37 -7.37 15.05
CA ASP A 7 -12.89 -7.83 13.75
C ASP A 7 -11.37 -7.88 13.73
N ILE A 8 -10.82 -9.05 13.40
CA ILE A 8 -9.38 -9.33 13.40
C ILE A 8 -8.87 -9.53 11.99
N HIS A 9 -8.11 -8.54 11.52
CA HIS A 9 -7.40 -8.57 10.26
C HIS A 9 -5.92 -8.93 10.44
N THR A 10 -5.42 -9.95 9.75
CA THR A 10 -3.98 -10.27 9.71
C THR A 10 -3.53 -10.84 8.37
N HIS A 11 -2.20 -10.90 8.19
CA HIS A 11 -1.57 -11.50 7.01
C HIS A 11 -0.72 -12.71 7.40
N ALA A 12 -0.71 -13.75 6.57
CA ALA A 12 0.03 -14.99 6.73
C ALA A 12 1.55 -14.88 6.48
N THR A 13 2.08 -13.65 6.39
CA THR A 13 3.48 -13.40 5.97
C THR A 13 4.47 -14.09 6.89
N ALA A 14 4.20 -14.05 8.20
CA ALA A 14 5.07 -14.65 9.21
C ALA A 14 4.86 -16.17 9.38
N GLY A 15 3.83 -16.75 8.74
CA GLY A 15 3.46 -18.17 8.92
C GLY A 15 2.76 -18.47 10.25
N MET A 16 2.12 -17.48 10.86
CA MET A 16 1.43 -17.62 12.16
C MET A 16 -0.02 -17.12 12.15
N ALA A 17 -0.54 -16.70 10.99
CA ALA A 17 -1.84 -16.05 10.90
C ALA A 17 -2.99 -16.99 11.26
N GLU A 18 -2.93 -18.23 10.78
CA GLU A 18 -3.89 -19.28 11.07
C GLU A 18 -3.98 -19.54 12.58
N MET A 19 -2.83 -19.65 13.25
CA MET A 19 -2.76 -19.81 14.71
C MET A 19 -3.28 -18.56 15.45
N THR A 20 -2.97 -17.37 14.93
CA THR A 20 -3.47 -16.10 15.47
C THR A 20 -4.99 -16.04 15.42
N TYR A 21 -5.58 -16.40 14.28
CA TYR A 21 -7.03 -16.45 14.13
C TYR A 21 -7.67 -17.49 15.02
N LEU A 22 -7.10 -18.69 15.11
CA LEU A 22 -7.62 -19.69 16.04
C LEU A 22 -7.66 -19.17 17.48
N LYS A 23 -6.57 -18.53 17.93
CA LYS A 23 -6.52 -17.91 19.26
C LYS A 23 -7.44 -16.72 19.42
N ALA A 24 -7.65 -15.93 18.37
CA ALA A 24 -8.60 -14.83 18.40
C ALA A 24 -10.04 -15.32 18.53
N VAL A 25 -10.42 -16.34 17.77
CA VAL A 25 -11.74 -16.97 17.84
C VAL A 25 -11.97 -17.63 19.20
N GLU A 26 -10.98 -18.37 19.72
CA GLU A 26 -11.02 -18.92 21.09
C GLU A 26 -11.20 -17.82 22.16
N ALA A 27 -10.64 -16.64 21.94
CA ALA A 27 -10.76 -15.49 22.83
C ALA A 27 -12.07 -14.69 22.66
N GLY A 28 -12.92 -15.07 21.70
CA GLY A 28 -14.23 -14.46 21.46
C GLY A 28 -14.25 -13.36 20.40
N ALA A 29 -13.34 -13.38 19.41
CA ALA A 29 -13.47 -12.52 18.24
C ALA A 29 -14.72 -12.88 17.42
N ASP A 30 -15.43 -11.87 16.92
CA ASP A 30 -16.67 -12.03 16.15
C ASP A 30 -16.41 -12.24 14.65
N ILE A 31 -15.38 -11.58 14.12
CA ILE A 31 -15.06 -11.55 12.69
C ILE A 31 -13.55 -11.76 12.51
N ILE A 32 -13.18 -12.53 11.47
CA ILE A 32 -11.81 -12.70 11.01
C ILE A 32 -11.74 -12.54 9.48
N ASP A 33 -10.71 -11.89 8.99
CA ASP A 33 -10.53 -11.67 7.55
C ASP A 33 -9.77 -12.82 6.87
N THR A 34 -10.39 -13.46 5.89
CA THR A 34 -9.74 -14.53 5.10
C THR A 34 -9.70 -14.18 3.61
N ALA A 35 -8.89 -14.90 2.84
CA ALA A 35 -8.85 -14.79 1.39
C ALA A 35 -9.14 -16.15 0.75
N ILE A 36 -9.72 -16.15 -0.44
CA ILE A 36 -9.96 -17.39 -1.18
C ILE A 36 -8.61 -18.07 -1.55
N SER A 37 -8.54 -19.39 -1.44
CA SER A 37 -7.27 -20.15 -1.52
C SER A 37 -6.37 -19.86 -2.73
N PRO A 38 -6.86 -19.51 -3.95
CA PRO A 38 -5.99 -19.10 -5.04
C PRO A 38 -5.11 -17.87 -4.72
N PHE A 39 -5.60 -16.96 -3.87
CA PHE A 39 -4.91 -15.73 -3.51
C PHE A 39 -4.51 -15.64 -2.03
N ALA A 40 -4.89 -16.62 -1.20
CA ALA A 40 -4.53 -16.71 0.21
C ALA A 40 -3.07 -17.13 0.49
N GLY A 41 -2.61 -16.91 1.72
CA GLY A 41 -1.27 -17.28 2.19
C GLY A 41 -0.16 -16.33 1.76
N GLY A 42 1.00 -16.46 2.42
CA GLY A 42 2.13 -15.55 2.26
C GLY A 42 1.74 -14.12 2.66
N THR A 43 1.96 -13.14 1.79
CA THR A 43 1.60 -11.74 2.08
C THR A 43 0.09 -11.44 2.00
N SER A 44 -0.76 -12.45 1.87
CA SER A 44 -2.23 -12.33 1.97
C SER A 44 -2.74 -12.97 3.27
N GLN A 45 -4.04 -13.03 3.45
CA GLN A 45 -4.76 -13.60 4.58
C GLN A 45 -4.73 -15.13 4.52
N PRO A 46 -4.99 -15.84 5.63
CA PRO A 46 -5.30 -17.27 5.64
C PRO A 46 -6.40 -17.67 4.63
N ALA A 47 -6.34 -18.91 4.15
CA ALA A 47 -7.32 -19.44 3.21
C ALA A 47 -8.70 -19.60 3.86
N THR A 48 -9.74 -19.03 3.24
CA THR A 48 -11.13 -19.11 3.72
C THR A 48 -11.57 -20.57 3.88
N GLU A 49 -11.34 -21.39 2.88
CA GLU A 49 -11.80 -22.77 2.80
C GLU A 49 -11.23 -23.62 3.94
N SER A 50 -9.91 -23.55 4.16
CA SER A 50 -9.25 -24.27 5.26
C SER A 50 -9.66 -23.74 6.63
N THR A 51 -9.87 -22.43 6.75
CA THR A 51 -10.30 -21.80 8.01
C THR A 51 -11.70 -22.25 8.38
N LEU A 52 -12.63 -22.31 7.42
CA LEU A 52 -14.02 -22.78 7.64
C LEU A 52 -14.06 -24.25 8.09
N VAL A 53 -13.28 -25.12 7.44
CA VAL A 53 -13.16 -26.53 7.86
C VAL A 53 -12.70 -26.61 9.31
N ALA A 54 -11.60 -25.92 9.64
CA ALA A 54 -11.02 -25.95 10.98
C ALA A 54 -12.00 -25.43 12.05
N LEU A 55 -12.70 -24.32 11.77
CA LEU A 55 -13.68 -23.76 12.71
C LEU A 55 -14.90 -24.68 12.89
N SER A 56 -15.40 -25.28 11.82
CA SER A 56 -16.50 -26.24 11.88
C SER A 56 -16.12 -27.48 12.71
N ASP A 57 -14.94 -28.04 12.49
CA ASP A 57 -14.44 -29.22 13.24
C ASP A 57 -14.26 -28.92 14.73
N LEU A 58 -13.97 -27.66 15.08
CA LEU A 58 -13.87 -27.18 16.45
C LEU A 58 -15.22 -26.78 17.07
N GLY A 59 -16.33 -26.94 16.34
CA GLY A 59 -17.68 -26.68 16.83
C GLY A 59 -18.13 -25.23 16.74
N TYR A 60 -17.43 -24.38 15.99
CA TYR A 60 -17.85 -23.00 15.73
C TYR A 60 -18.85 -22.95 14.57
N THR A 61 -19.93 -22.18 14.77
CA THR A 61 -20.89 -21.91 13.70
C THR A 61 -20.47 -20.66 12.93
N THR A 62 -20.34 -20.79 11.60
CA THR A 62 -20.06 -19.66 10.71
C THR A 62 -21.26 -19.38 9.80
N THR A 63 -21.40 -18.14 9.32
CA THR A 63 -22.45 -17.76 8.36
C THR A 63 -22.07 -18.02 6.90
N VAL A 64 -20.87 -18.55 6.65
CA VAL A 64 -20.30 -18.75 5.32
C VAL A 64 -20.59 -20.16 4.81
N ASP A 65 -21.04 -20.25 3.56
CA ASP A 65 -21.38 -21.49 2.88
C ASP A 65 -20.12 -22.11 2.26
N GLN A 66 -19.71 -23.27 2.77
CA GLN A 66 -18.47 -23.94 2.38
C GLN A 66 -18.49 -24.37 0.90
N GLU A 67 -19.61 -24.87 0.38
CA GLU A 67 -19.73 -25.30 -1.02
C GLU A 67 -19.57 -24.11 -1.97
N LYS A 68 -20.17 -22.96 -1.63
CA LYS A 68 -19.99 -21.73 -2.40
C LYS A 68 -18.56 -21.24 -2.36
N THR A 69 -17.87 -21.34 -1.23
CA THR A 69 -16.44 -20.96 -1.17
C THR A 69 -15.59 -21.83 -2.08
N ALA A 70 -15.82 -23.15 -2.12
CA ALA A 70 -15.12 -24.05 -3.04
C ALA A 70 -15.35 -23.66 -4.51
N ALA A 71 -16.60 -23.39 -4.90
CA ALA A 71 -16.92 -22.95 -6.26
C ALA A 71 -16.24 -21.61 -6.63
N ILE A 72 -16.13 -20.68 -5.69
CA ILE A 72 -15.40 -19.41 -5.88
C ILE A 72 -13.90 -19.68 -6.05
N ALA A 73 -13.33 -20.59 -5.27
CA ALA A 73 -11.93 -20.99 -5.39
C ALA A 73 -11.62 -21.54 -6.79
N ASP A 74 -12.48 -22.43 -7.29
CA ASP A 74 -12.38 -23.02 -8.62
C ASP A 74 -12.44 -21.96 -9.73
N TYR A 75 -13.32 -20.96 -9.58
CA TYR A 75 -13.38 -19.82 -10.50
C TYR A 75 -12.08 -19.00 -10.52
N PHE A 76 -11.50 -18.72 -9.35
CA PHE A 76 -10.29 -17.89 -9.24
C PHE A 76 -8.99 -18.65 -9.53
N GLY A 77 -8.98 -19.98 -9.50
CA GLY A 77 -7.82 -20.82 -9.82
C GLY A 77 -7.19 -20.49 -11.18
N PRO A 78 -7.94 -20.56 -12.31
CA PRO A 78 -7.44 -20.20 -13.63
C PRO A 78 -6.97 -18.74 -13.73
N ILE A 79 -7.61 -17.81 -13.00
CA ILE A 79 -7.22 -16.40 -12.96
C ILE A 79 -5.85 -16.25 -12.31
N ARG A 80 -5.63 -16.87 -11.15
CA ARG A 80 -4.32 -16.91 -10.48
C ARG A 80 -3.26 -17.49 -11.41
N ASP A 81 -3.56 -18.58 -12.11
CA ASP A 81 -2.59 -19.23 -13.00
C ASP A 81 -2.23 -18.36 -14.21
N ARG A 82 -3.20 -17.60 -14.74
CA ARG A 82 -2.93 -16.55 -15.73
C ARG A 82 -1.96 -15.50 -15.21
N PHE A 83 -2.16 -14.98 -14.00
CA PHE A 83 -1.26 -13.99 -13.39
C PHE A 83 0.13 -14.53 -13.05
N ARG A 84 0.23 -15.81 -12.67
CA ARG A 84 1.53 -16.49 -12.51
C ARG A 84 2.26 -16.59 -13.83
N LYS A 85 1.57 -17.03 -14.90
CA LYS A 85 2.15 -17.18 -16.23
C LYS A 85 2.59 -15.85 -16.84
N SER A 86 1.82 -14.77 -16.62
CA SER A 86 2.18 -13.42 -17.10
C SER A 86 3.24 -12.71 -16.25
N GLY A 87 3.65 -13.31 -15.13
CA GLY A 87 4.57 -12.68 -14.17
C GLY A 87 3.93 -11.59 -13.30
N GLY A 88 2.62 -11.37 -13.40
CA GLY A 88 1.87 -10.41 -12.57
C GLY A 88 1.72 -10.84 -11.11
N LEU A 89 1.87 -12.14 -10.81
CA LEU A 89 1.94 -12.66 -9.44
C LEU A 89 3.34 -13.24 -9.17
N ASN A 90 4.17 -12.47 -8.45
CA ASN A 90 5.50 -12.90 -8.06
C ASN A 90 5.42 -14.04 -7.03
N PRO A 91 5.98 -15.24 -7.30
CA PRO A 91 5.92 -16.37 -6.37
C PRO A 91 6.47 -16.07 -4.96
N ARG A 92 7.44 -15.16 -4.83
CA ARG A 92 8.04 -14.79 -3.53
C ARG A 92 7.04 -14.22 -2.53
N VAL A 93 5.91 -13.69 -3.00
CA VAL A 93 4.86 -13.18 -2.12
C VAL A 93 4.12 -14.31 -1.38
N LYS A 94 4.31 -15.56 -1.80
CA LYS A 94 3.77 -16.76 -1.15
C LYS A 94 4.72 -17.40 -0.16
N ASP A 95 5.98 -16.98 -0.13
CA ASP A 95 6.98 -17.52 0.78
C ASP A 95 6.72 -17.04 2.21
N VAL A 96 6.86 -17.95 3.18
CA VAL A 96 6.82 -17.61 4.60
C VAL A 96 8.08 -16.84 4.98
N GLN A 97 7.91 -15.70 5.64
CA GLN A 97 8.99 -14.81 6.04
C GLN A 97 8.91 -14.49 7.55
N PRO A 98 9.43 -15.38 8.42
CA PRO A 98 9.36 -15.19 9.88
C PRO A 98 10.09 -13.92 10.35
N LYS A 99 11.12 -13.49 9.61
CA LYS A 99 11.87 -12.25 9.89
C LYS A 99 11.00 -10.99 9.78
N SER A 100 9.81 -11.06 9.17
CA SER A 100 8.84 -9.95 9.20
C SER A 100 8.44 -9.54 10.63
N LEU A 101 8.48 -10.47 11.59
CA LEU A 101 8.24 -10.18 13.01
C LEU A 101 9.32 -9.30 13.64
N LEU A 102 10.56 -9.40 13.14
CA LEU A 102 11.70 -8.63 13.63
C LEU A 102 11.69 -7.22 13.06
N TYR A 103 11.54 -7.11 11.74
CA TYR A 103 11.63 -5.82 11.05
C TYR A 103 10.30 -5.04 11.08
N GLN A 104 9.19 -5.73 11.34
CA GLN A 104 7.83 -5.17 11.38
C GLN A 104 7.47 -4.40 10.10
N VAL A 105 8.05 -4.79 8.97
CA VAL A 105 7.84 -4.16 7.68
C VAL A 105 6.67 -4.86 6.97
N PRO A 106 5.63 -4.13 6.55
CA PRO A 106 4.52 -4.71 5.80
C PRO A 106 4.99 -5.37 4.50
N GLY A 107 4.39 -6.51 4.13
CA GLY A 107 4.78 -7.26 2.92
C GLY A 107 4.69 -6.43 1.62
N GLY A 108 3.69 -5.56 1.50
CA GLY A 108 3.56 -4.65 0.37
C GLY A 108 4.71 -3.64 0.26
N MET A 109 5.21 -3.15 1.40
CA MET A 109 6.38 -2.26 1.44
C MET A 109 7.65 -3.00 1.01
N LEU A 110 7.86 -4.25 1.46
CA LEU A 110 9.03 -5.06 1.07
C LEU A 110 9.07 -5.29 -0.44
N SER A 111 7.93 -5.63 -1.03
CA SER A 111 7.82 -5.90 -2.46
C SER A 111 8.16 -4.66 -3.30
N ASN A 112 7.65 -3.49 -2.89
CA ASN A 112 7.96 -2.22 -3.56
C ASN A 112 9.43 -1.81 -3.41
N LEU A 113 10.00 -1.95 -2.20
CA LEU A 113 11.41 -1.65 -1.95
C LEU A 113 12.35 -2.51 -2.81
N LEU A 114 12.04 -3.80 -2.97
CA LEU A 114 12.81 -4.69 -3.84
C LEU A 114 12.79 -4.24 -5.30
N VAL A 115 11.63 -3.81 -5.81
CA VAL A 115 11.49 -3.27 -7.17
C VAL A 115 12.30 -1.98 -7.32
N GLN A 116 12.22 -1.05 -6.35
CA GLN A 116 12.98 0.20 -6.36
C GLN A 116 14.49 -0.05 -6.39
N LEU A 117 15.00 -0.91 -5.50
CA LEU A 117 16.42 -1.27 -5.46
C LEU A 117 16.87 -1.94 -6.75
N LYS A 118 16.05 -2.83 -7.33
CA LYS A 118 16.34 -3.49 -8.60
C LYS A 118 16.45 -2.47 -9.74
N ASN A 119 15.50 -1.55 -9.85
CA ASN A 119 15.50 -0.53 -10.90
C ASN A 119 16.71 0.42 -10.82
N GLN A 120 17.29 0.58 -9.62
CA GLN A 120 18.48 1.39 -9.38
C GLN A 120 19.79 0.59 -9.37
N GLY A 121 19.74 -0.73 -9.58
CA GLY A 121 20.92 -1.60 -9.53
C GLY A 121 21.52 -1.83 -8.13
N ASN A 122 20.80 -1.49 -7.05
CA ASN A 122 21.29 -1.52 -5.67
C ASN A 122 20.73 -2.70 -4.85
N GLN A 123 20.46 -3.84 -5.48
CA GLN A 123 19.81 -4.98 -4.81
C GLN A 123 20.63 -5.53 -3.62
N ASP A 124 21.95 -5.36 -3.66
CA ASP A 124 22.89 -5.72 -2.59
C ASP A 124 22.63 -4.93 -1.29
N LYS A 125 22.00 -3.75 -1.39
CA LYS A 125 21.68 -2.89 -0.23
C LYS A 125 20.44 -3.31 0.53
N TYR A 126 19.67 -4.29 0.03
CA TYR A 126 18.37 -4.65 0.61
C TYR A 126 18.44 -4.93 2.11
N GLN A 127 19.40 -5.75 2.55
CA GLN A 127 19.55 -6.11 3.96
C GLN A 127 19.91 -4.89 4.83
N ALA A 128 20.80 -4.01 4.34
CA ALA A 128 21.16 -2.79 5.06
C ALA A 128 19.96 -1.83 5.21
N VAL A 129 19.07 -1.76 4.21
CA VAL A 129 17.83 -0.96 4.32
C VAL A 129 16.90 -1.54 5.37
N LEU A 130 16.71 -2.87 5.41
CA LEU A 130 15.88 -3.51 6.43
C LEU A 130 16.38 -3.26 7.85
N GLU A 131 17.70 -3.20 8.04
CA GLU A 131 18.32 -2.90 9.34
C GLU A 131 18.21 -1.43 9.74
N GLU A 132 18.11 -0.52 8.77
CA GLU A 132 17.96 0.92 9.01
C GLU A 132 16.50 1.31 9.30
N VAL A 133 15.51 0.57 8.79
CA VAL A 133 14.08 0.85 9.00
C VAL A 133 13.68 0.98 10.48
N PRO A 134 14.03 0.05 11.40
CA PRO A 134 13.72 0.19 12.81
C PRO A 134 14.32 1.46 13.45
N ARG A 135 15.51 1.88 13.00
CA ARG A 135 16.19 3.07 13.52
C ARG A 135 15.51 4.35 13.05
N VAL A 136 15.15 4.42 11.77
CA VAL A 136 14.36 5.55 11.23
C VAL A 136 12.98 5.61 11.90
N ARG A 137 12.34 4.47 12.13
CA ARG A 137 11.07 4.42 12.85
C ARG A 137 11.20 4.96 14.28
N ALA A 138 12.26 4.60 14.99
CA ALA A 138 12.53 5.13 16.33
C ALA A 138 12.75 6.65 16.32
N ASP A 139 13.59 7.15 15.40
CA ASP A 139 13.86 8.59 15.26
C ASP A 139 12.60 9.41 14.93
N LEU A 140 11.61 8.80 14.29
CA LEU A 140 10.34 9.41 13.93
C LEU A 140 9.24 9.21 15.00
N GLY A 141 9.58 8.71 16.20
CA GLY A 141 8.60 8.58 17.29
C GLY A 141 7.69 7.35 17.18
N TYR A 142 8.20 6.28 16.58
CA TYR A 142 7.53 4.99 16.43
C TYR A 142 6.17 5.03 15.70
N PRO A 143 6.06 5.65 14.51
CA PRO A 143 4.84 5.57 13.72
C PRO A 143 4.42 4.12 13.47
N PRO A 144 3.10 3.82 13.42
CA PRO A 144 2.65 2.55 12.91
C PRO A 144 3.07 2.42 11.44
N LEU A 145 3.70 1.30 11.08
CA LEU A 145 4.13 1.04 9.71
C LEU A 145 2.95 0.54 8.89
N VAL A 146 2.05 1.45 8.55
CA VAL A 146 0.96 1.26 7.58
C VAL A 146 0.98 2.42 6.61
N THR A 147 0.39 2.26 5.42
CA THR A 147 0.32 3.35 4.43
C THR A 147 -0.31 4.59 5.06
N PRO A 148 0.29 5.79 4.88
CA PRO A 148 1.47 6.09 4.06
C PRO A 148 2.83 5.95 4.77
N LEU A 149 2.83 5.87 6.10
CA LEU A 149 4.02 5.96 6.95
C LEU A 149 5.03 4.82 6.70
N SER A 150 4.57 3.62 6.38
CA SER A 150 5.46 2.51 6.01
C SER A 150 6.38 2.89 4.85
N GLN A 151 5.82 3.38 3.74
CA GLN A 151 6.59 3.80 2.57
C GLN A 151 7.52 4.98 2.86
N MET A 152 7.09 5.92 3.71
CA MET A 152 7.90 7.07 4.09
C MET A 152 9.13 6.65 4.90
N VAL A 153 8.94 5.81 5.93
CA VAL A 153 10.04 5.24 6.73
C VAL A 153 10.97 4.42 5.84
N GLY A 154 10.43 3.59 4.94
CA GLY A 154 11.20 2.82 3.98
C GLY A 154 12.06 3.67 3.06
N THR A 155 11.47 4.71 2.47
CA THR A 155 12.17 5.64 1.59
C THR A 155 13.29 6.37 2.35
N GLN A 156 13.04 6.84 3.57
CA GLN A 156 14.07 7.51 4.36
C GLN A 156 15.21 6.55 4.74
N ALA A 157 14.90 5.30 5.11
CA ALA A 157 15.90 4.28 5.39
C ALA A 157 16.76 3.97 4.15
N LEU A 158 16.12 3.86 2.97
CA LEU A 158 16.81 3.71 1.70
C LEU A 158 17.76 4.88 1.43
N MET A 159 17.29 6.12 1.59
CA MET A 159 18.12 7.32 1.39
C MET A 159 19.32 7.37 2.36
N ASN A 160 19.11 6.98 3.62
CA ASN A 160 20.20 6.90 4.61
C ASN A 160 21.30 5.91 4.17
N VAL A 161 20.91 4.74 3.66
CA VAL A 161 21.84 3.70 3.21
C VAL A 161 22.58 4.12 1.93
N LEU A 162 21.86 4.65 0.94
CA LEU A 162 22.46 5.05 -0.35
C LEU A 162 23.39 6.26 -0.21
N THR A 163 23.11 7.17 0.72
CA THR A 163 23.96 8.35 0.95
C THR A 163 25.09 8.11 1.93
N HIS A 164 25.14 6.93 2.56
CA HIS A 164 26.05 6.59 3.65
C HIS A 164 25.99 7.57 4.84
N GLN A 165 24.89 8.33 4.98
CA GLN A 165 24.74 9.34 6.02
C GLN A 165 23.25 9.53 6.38
N ARG A 166 22.92 9.34 7.67
CA ARG A 166 21.53 9.45 8.14
C ARG A 166 20.99 10.86 7.99
N TYR A 167 19.85 11.00 7.31
CA TYR A 167 19.14 12.25 7.06
C TYR A 167 19.96 13.32 6.31
N LYS A 168 20.90 12.90 5.44
CA LYS A 168 21.56 13.82 4.49
C LYS A 168 20.56 14.34 3.45
N MET A 169 19.72 13.44 2.94
CA MET A 169 18.58 13.76 2.09
C MET A 169 17.30 13.38 2.84
N ILE A 170 16.34 14.30 2.88
CA ILE A 170 15.10 14.16 3.65
C ILE A 170 13.93 14.46 2.72
N PRO A 171 13.10 13.46 2.36
CA PRO A 171 11.91 13.65 1.54
C PRO A 171 10.91 14.62 2.18
N ASN A 172 10.12 15.30 1.36
CA ASN A 172 9.14 16.28 1.84
C ASN A 172 8.07 15.63 2.72
N GLU A 173 7.71 14.38 2.45
CA GLU A 173 6.75 13.60 3.22
C GLU A 173 7.24 13.39 4.65
N ILE A 174 8.54 13.11 4.85
CA ILE A 174 9.14 13.02 6.19
C ILE A 174 9.08 14.36 6.91
N LYS A 175 9.40 15.45 6.21
CA LYS A 175 9.28 16.80 6.79
C LYS A 175 7.84 17.11 7.17
N ASP A 176 6.89 16.77 6.31
CA ASP A 176 5.45 16.98 6.54
C ASP A 176 4.90 16.13 7.69
N TYR A 177 5.41 14.92 7.87
CA TYR A 177 5.17 14.11 9.06
C TYR A 177 5.64 14.81 10.34
N VAL A 178 6.89 15.28 10.34
CA VAL A 178 7.46 15.98 11.49
C VAL A 178 6.80 17.34 11.74
N ARG A 179 6.30 18.01 10.70
CA ARG A 179 5.43 19.20 10.82
C ARG A 179 4.08 18.88 11.44
N GLY A 180 3.69 17.62 11.57
CA GLY A 180 2.40 17.20 12.12
C GLY A 180 1.28 17.02 11.10
N LYS A 181 1.56 17.11 9.79
CA LYS A 181 0.53 16.98 8.73
C LYS A 181 -0.08 15.58 8.60
N TYR A 182 0.51 14.60 9.26
CA TYR A 182 0.01 13.22 9.34
C TYR A 182 -0.47 12.86 10.77
N GLY A 183 -0.76 13.87 11.59
CA GLY A 183 -1.12 13.71 12.99
C GLY A 183 0.09 13.65 13.91
N ARG A 184 -0.12 13.11 15.12
CA ARG A 184 0.88 13.10 16.19
C ARG A 184 1.59 11.74 16.24
N PRO A 185 2.94 11.70 16.38
CA PRO A 185 3.65 10.45 16.62
C PRO A 185 3.23 9.82 17.97
N PRO A 186 3.22 8.48 18.09
CA PRO A 186 2.94 7.81 19.37
C PRO A 186 3.92 8.20 20.48
N VAL A 187 5.19 8.39 20.13
CA VAL A 187 6.26 8.83 21.03
C VAL A 187 6.78 10.19 20.55
N PRO A 188 7.04 11.16 21.45
CA PRO A 188 7.63 12.44 21.04
C PRO A 188 8.93 12.25 20.25
N ILE A 189 9.05 12.95 19.13
CA ILE A 189 10.29 13.01 18.36
C ILE A 189 11.30 13.83 19.16
N ALA A 190 12.55 13.34 19.22
CA ALA A 190 13.61 14.02 19.95
C ALA A 190 13.86 15.43 19.35
N PRO A 191 13.99 16.49 20.17
CA PRO A 191 14.11 17.86 19.66
C PRO A 191 15.22 18.06 18.63
N GLU A 192 16.36 17.40 18.81
CA GLU A 192 17.49 17.43 17.88
C GLU A 192 17.14 16.79 16.53
N MET A 193 16.32 15.74 16.51
CA MET A 193 15.86 15.12 15.27
C MET A 193 14.79 15.96 14.59
N GLN A 194 13.88 16.56 15.35
CA GLN A 194 12.93 17.51 14.80
C GLN A 194 13.66 18.68 14.13
N HIS A 195 14.60 19.31 14.84
CA HIS A 195 15.38 20.41 14.29
C HIS A 195 16.24 19.98 13.09
N LYS A 196 16.79 18.76 13.09
CA LYS A 196 17.50 18.22 11.92
C LYS A 196 16.62 18.08 10.68
N ILE A 197 15.33 17.74 10.86
CA ILE A 197 14.41 17.46 9.75
C ILE A 197 13.73 18.73 9.23
N ILE A 198 13.29 19.62 10.13
CA ILE A 198 12.50 20.82 9.78
C ILE A 198 13.08 22.14 10.31
N GLY A 199 14.23 22.13 10.97
CA GLY A 199 14.81 23.34 11.57
C GLY A 199 13.90 23.94 12.63
N ASP A 200 13.64 25.23 12.50
CA ASP A 200 12.79 26.02 13.41
C ASP A 200 11.35 26.18 12.90
N GLU A 201 10.96 25.40 11.89
CA GLU A 201 9.59 25.41 11.39
C GLU A 201 8.59 24.98 12.47
N LYS A 202 7.40 25.61 12.46
CA LYS A 202 6.35 25.31 13.44
C LYS A 202 5.70 23.96 13.14
N VAL A 203 5.54 23.16 14.19
CA VAL A 203 4.79 21.90 14.17
C VAL A 203 3.32 22.20 14.46
N ILE A 204 2.42 21.72 13.62
CA ILE A 204 0.98 21.75 13.89
C ILE A 204 0.62 20.67 14.91
N THR A 205 -0.27 21.02 15.84
CA THR A 205 -0.72 20.11 16.92
C THR A 205 -2.22 19.79 16.83
N THR A 206 -2.94 20.45 15.93
CA THR A 206 -4.36 20.22 15.63
C THR A 206 -4.52 19.11 14.59
N ARG A 207 -5.76 18.68 14.35
CA ARG A 207 -6.05 17.73 13.27
C ARG A 207 -5.73 18.42 11.93
N PRO A 208 -4.85 17.86 11.08
CA PRO A 208 -4.42 18.51 9.83
C PRO A 208 -5.60 18.91 8.91
N ALA A 209 -6.66 18.10 8.91
CA ALA A 209 -7.87 18.35 8.14
C ALA A 209 -8.62 19.64 8.55
N ASP A 210 -8.43 20.13 9.78
CA ASP A 210 -9.08 21.38 10.24
C ASP A 210 -8.44 22.63 9.61
N LEU A 211 -7.25 22.48 9.00
CA LEU A 211 -6.55 23.56 8.30
C LEU A 211 -6.89 23.61 6.80
N LEU A 212 -7.64 22.63 6.30
CA LEU A 212 -7.99 22.52 4.89
C LEU A 212 -9.35 23.17 4.62
N GLN A 213 -9.47 23.83 3.48
CA GLN A 213 -10.76 24.29 2.98
C GLN A 213 -11.54 23.13 2.34
N PRO A 214 -12.88 23.16 2.32
CA PRO A 214 -13.68 22.16 1.61
C PRO A 214 -13.27 22.03 0.13
N GLY A 215 -12.80 20.85 -0.27
CA GLY A 215 -12.21 20.64 -1.60
C GLY A 215 -13.21 20.44 -2.75
N LEU A 216 -14.43 19.98 -2.46
CA LEU A 216 -15.40 19.58 -3.50
C LEU A 216 -15.74 20.69 -4.51
N PRO A 217 -15.92 21.98 -4.12
CA PRO A 217 -16.14 23.05 -5.09
C PRO A 217 -15.00 23.19 -6.09
N ALA A 218 -13.75 23.16 -5.63
CA ALA A 218 -12.58 23.26 -6.49
C ALA A 218 -12.44 22.04 -7.41
N PHE A 219 -12.74 20.84 -6.90
CA PHE A 219 -12.72 19.61 -7.70
C PHE A 219 -13.77 19.67 -8.83
N LYS A 220 -14.98 20.17 -8.55
CA LYS A 220 -16.01 20.34 -9.59
C LYS A 220 -15.56 21.27 -10.70
N THR A 221 -14.95 22.41 -10.34
CA THR A 221 -14.42 23.37 -11.32
C THR A 221 -13.30 22.76 -12.15
N GLY A 222 -12.34 22.08 -11.52
CA GLY A 222 -11.20 21.47 -12.23
C GLY A 222 -11.58 20.27 -13.11
N ALA A 223 -12.59 19.50 -12.70
CA ALA A 223 -13.04 18.31 -13.42
C ALA A 223 -14.10 18.60 -14.50
N GLN A 224 -14.65 19.82 -14.56
CA GLN A 224 -15.70 20.21 -15.50
C GLN A 224 -15.47 19.79 -16.97
N PRO A 225 -14.24 19.81 -17.52
CA PRO A 225 -14.01 19.38 -18.90
C PRO A 225 -14.19 17.87 -19.15
N TYR A 226 -14.19 17.04 -18.12
CA TYR A 226 -14.14 15.57 -18.24
C TYR A 226 -15.18 14.82 -17.41
N ALA A 227 -15.78 15.47 -16.40
CA ALA A 227 -16.63 14.81 -15.42
C ALA A 227 -18.09 14.74 -15.86
N HIS A 228 -18.66 13.54 -15.86
CA HIS A 228 -20.07 13.26 -16.14
C HIS A 228 -20.86 12.90 -14.87
N SER A 229 -20.17 12.60 -13.77
CA SER A 229 -20.79 12.24 -12.49
C SER A 229 -19.98 12.76 -11.29
N LEU A 230 -20.53 12.56 -10.09
CA LEU A 230 -19.80 12.88 -8.85
C LEU A 230 -18.57 12.00 -8.68
N GLU A 231 -18.62 10.75 -9.11
CA GLU A 231 -17.50 9.81 -9.09
C GLU A 231 -16.32 10.31 -9.93
N ASP A 232 -16.57 10.93 -11.08
CA ASP A 232 -15.52 11.54 -11.90
C ASP A 232 -14.90 12.75 -11.20
N VAL A 233 -15.74 13.60 -10.59
CA VAL A 233 -15.28 14.75 -9.79
C VAL A 233 -14.41 14.27 -8.62
N LEU A 234 -14.79 13.18 -7.95
CA LEU A 234 -14.02 12.59 -6.86
C LEU A 234 -12.73 11.93 -7.38
N THR A 235 -12.77 11.25 -8.53
CA THR A 235 -11.58 10.67 -9.18
C THR A 235 -10.56 11.74 -9.49
N TYR A 236 -10.99 12.86 -10.09
CA TYR A 236 -10.16 14.03 -10.30
C TYR A 236 -9.69 14.64 -8.98
N GLY A 237 -10.57 14.82 -8.00
CA GLY A 237 -10.22 15.47 -6.73
C GLY A 237 -9.19 14.69 -5.90
N LEU A 238 -9.32 13.36 -5.83
CA LEU A 238 -8.43 12.48 -5.08
C LEU A 238 -7.11 12.22 -5.83
N PHE A 239 -7.15 12.19 -7.16
CA PHE A 239 -5.99 11.95 -8.01
C PHE A 239 -5.96 12.95 -9.17
N PRO A 240 -5.59 14.23 -8.97
CA PRO A 240 -5.73 15.26 -10.00
C PRO A 240 -5.06 14.95 -11.33
N GLU A 241 -3.82 14.44 -11.29
CA GLU A 241 -3.08 14.14 -12.52
C GLU A 241 -3.57 12.84 -13.17
N VAL A 242 -3.64 11.76 -12.40
CA VAL A 242 -4.04 10.42 -12.89
C VAL A 242 -5.51 10.41 -13.30
N GLY A 243 -6.37 11.03 -12.50
CA GLY A 243 -7.80 11.17 -12.76
C GLY A 243 -8.06 12.03 -13.99
N ARG A 244 -7.36 13.16 -14.17
CA ARG A 244 -7.48 13.96 -15.40
C ARG A 244 -7.08 13.16 -16.64
N ASP A 245 -5.94 12.46 -16.59
CA ASP A 245 -5.48 11.60 -17.70
C ASP A 245 -6.48 10.49 -18.01
N PHE A 246 -6.92 9.74 -16.99
CA PHE A 246 -7.88 8.66 -17.10
C PHE A 246 -9.23 9.12 -17.67
N LEU A 247 -9.78 10.23 -17.16
CA LEU A 247 -11.04 10.77 -17.65
C LEU A 247 -10.89 11.34 -19.06
N GLY A 248 -9.76 11.98 -19.38
CA GLY A 248 -9.46 12.44 -20.74
C GLY A 248 -9.41 11.30 -21.75
N ARG A 249 -8.76 10.18 -21.41
CA ARG A 249 -8.71 8.94 -22.23
C ARG A 249 -10.09 8.37 -22.52
N ARG A 250 -11.03 8.48 -21.57
CA ARG A 250 -12.39 7.99 -21.76
C ARG A 250 -13.10 8.72 -22.90
N GLU A 251 -12.81 10.02 -23.05
CA GLU A 251 -13.47 10.87 -24.04
C GLU A 251 -12.80 10.78 -25.43
N ASP A 252 -11.49 10.49 -25.49
CA ASP A 252 -10.74 10.37 -26.74
C ASP A 252 -10.39 8.91 -27.09
N LYS A 253 -11.10 8.36 -28.08
CA LYS A 253 -10.87 6.99 -28.60
C LYS A 253 -9.49 6.79 -29.23
N PHE A 254 -8.76 7.86 -29.52
CA PHE A 254 -7.44 7.83 -30.14
C PHE A 254 -6.31 8.19 -29.15
N TYR A 255 -6.63 8.43 -27.88
CA TYR A 255 -5.65 8.90 -26.88
C TYR A 255 -4.42 8.00 -26.75
N ASP A 256 -4.63 6.68 -26.80
CA ASP A 256 -3.57 5.66 -26.67
C ASP A 256 -3.11 5.11 -28.04
N VAL A 257 -3.51 5.72 -29.15
CA VAL A 257 -3.03 5.34 -30.48
C VAL A 257 -1.69 6.02 -30.74
N PRO A 258 -0.59 5.26 -30.96
CA PRO A 258 0.70 5.86 -31.27
C PRO A 258 0.61 6.76 -32.50
N VAL A 259 1.02 8.02 -32.36
CA VAL A 259 1.04 8.97 -33.49
C VAL A 259 2.15 8.58 -34.45
N GLU A 260 1.79 8.06 -35.61
CA GLU A 260 2.74 7.79 -36.69
C GLU A 260 2.98 9.07 -37.51
N LYS A 261 4.22 9.58 -37.48
CA LYS A 261 4.62 10.74 -38.28
C LYS A 261 5.10 10.29 -39.65
N VAL A 262 4.27 10.47 -40.67
CA VAL A 262 4.64 10.24 -42.07
C VAL A 262 5.21 11.53 -42.66
N SER A 263 6.42 11.44 -43.23
CA SER A 263 7.02 12.54 -43.99
C SER A 263 6.74 12.35 -45.48
N VAL A 264 6.07 13.32 -46.12
CA VAL A 264 5.78 13.28 -47.55
C VAL A 264 6.64 14.32 -48.27
N SER A 265 7.49 13.88 -49.19
CA SER A 265 8.18 14.75 -50.14
C SER A 265 7.39 14.80 -51.44
N LEU A 266 6.88 15.96 -51.80
CA LEU A 266 6.29 16.17 -53.12
C LEU A 266 7.41 16.34 -54.14
N ALA A 267 7.36 15.58 -55.23
CA ALA A 267 8.29 15.75 -56.34
C ALA A 267 8.11 17.16 -56.94
N PRO A 268 9.19 17.85 -57.33
CA PRO A 268 9.09 19.15 -57.96
C PRO A 268 8.28 19.03 -59.26
N THR A 269 7.28 19.87 -59.40
CA THR A 269 6.55 20.05 -60.65
C THR A 269 7.53 20.54 -61.71
N THR A 270 7.69 19.76 -62.77
CA THR A 270 8.41 20.18 -63.97
C THR A 270 7.55 21.22 -64.70
N ASP A 271 8.02 22.45 -64.74
CA ASP A 271 7.53 23.49 -65.67
C ASP A 271 7.83 23.12 -67.12
#